data_AF-H5SH44-F1
#
_entry.id   AF-H5SH44-F1
#
_cell.length_a   1.000
_cell.length_b   1.000
_cell.length_c   1.000
_cell.angle_alpha   90.00
_cell.angle_beta   90.00
_cell.angle_gamma   90.00
#
_symmetry.space_group_name_H-M   'P 1'
#
loop_
_entity.id
_entity.type
_entity.pdbx_description
1 polymer ?
#
loop_
_entity_poly.entity_id
_entity_poly.type
_entity_poly.pdbx_seq_one_letter_code
_entity_poly.pdbx_strand_id
1 'polypeptide(L)'
;MMMRQQALRSLLVGLAVVFVLGLGALAQSVSLTVTAYSDAVRFSAQGQVKELRVEVLSLSGQKVFDSGPVLSNALDWKLLNTQGQPVANGVYLYTVTVKDPFGNVTKKLGKLAVLRGKGIAAPPLSGITVGELATGNPRLQVQWDVPGNYTIQGNLGVGTETPAAPIHVLTSTYQTMIRMTDDRQTIDFRTFGSKFGALIATSPGTSVGFLNRAASGGIFVEERSPGVACLTNSICVTLATGWAFRVAAGVGGPERLTVLDTGNVGIGTSAPSAKTHINNTANQPGLRIDSSAGTNALEIYNTEGGQNLIFRVERTTGNVYADGSFTGGGADVAERITVTESVEPGDVVEIDPDNPGKFRKAREALSTRVAGVISTAPGVVLGNKDAVTSSDARPILALAGRVPVKATAKFGAISVGDLLVSSPIPGYAMKCPEASRCIGAVIGKALEPLTEGTGLIEVQVMLR
;
A
#
# COMPACT_ATOMS: atom_id res chain seq x y z
N MET A 1 -70.24 14.07 33.99
CA MET A 1 -71.68 13.74 34.07
C MET A 1 -71.77 12.30 34.56
N MET A 2 -72.31 11.93 35.72
CA MET A 2 -72.86 12.64 36.90
C MET A 2 -72.24 11.98 38.18
N MET A 3 -72.00 12.63 39.33
CA MET A 3 -72.95 13.09 40.36
C MET A 3 -73.94 12.01 40.87
N ARG A 4 -74.32 11.91 42.16
CA ARG A 4 -73.85 12.48 43.45
C ARG A 4 -74.79 11.99 44.59
N GLN A 5 -74.29 11.62 45.78
CA GLN A 5 -74.93 11.73 47.13
C GLN A 5 -73.99 11.04 48.16
N GLN A 6 -73.70 11.48 49.41
CA GLN A 6 -74.42 12.20 50.49
C GLN A 6 -75.48 11.34 51.23
N ALA A 7 -75.55 11.24 52.57
CA ALA A 7 -74.71 11.71 53.70
C ALA A 7 -75.01 10.80 54.96
N LEU A 8 -74.90 11.10 56.27
CA LEU A 8 -74.68 12.33 57.07
C LEU A 8 -74.32 12.06 58.57
N ARG A 9 -73.09 12.40 59.02
CA ARG A 9 -72.69 12.66 60.45
C ARG A 9 -72.76 11.43 61.41
N SER A 10 -72.25 11.41 62.65
CA SER A 10 -71.87 12.46 63.64
C SER A 10 -70.59 12.14 64.44
N LEU A 11 -70.15 13.05 65.31
CA LEU A 11 -68.85 13.06 66.02
C LEU A 11 -69.03 13.61 67.46
N LEU A 12 -68.37 13.04 68.49
CA LEU A 12 -67.52 13.73 69.49
C LEU A 12 -67.06 12.84 70.69
N VAL A 13 -65.77 12.94 71.03
CA VAL A 13 -65.12 13.00 72.37
C VAL A 13 -65.37 11.90 73.45
N GLY A 14 -64.25 11.39 73.99
CA GLY A 14 -64.17 10.69 75.28
C GLY A 14 -62.78 10.11 75.57
N LEU A 15 -61.90 10.86 76.24
CA LEU A 15 -60.54 10.41 76.61
C LEU A 15 -60.44 10.10 78.11
N ALA A 16 -60.16 8.84 78.46
CA ALA A 16 -59.66 8.44 79.78
C ALA A 16 -58.80 7.17 79.65
N VAL A 17 -57.75 7.06 80.47
CA VAL A 17 -56.79 5.94 80.45
C VAL A 17 -56.81 5.23 81.80
N VAL A 18 -56.80 3.89 81.77
CA VAL A 18 -56.38 3.06 82.92
C VAL A 18 -55.37 2.04 82.42
N PHE A 19 -54.21 1.98 83.10
CA PHE A 19 -53.12 1.06 82.82
C PHE A 19 -53.20 -0.15 83.75
N VAL A 20 -52.96 -1.36 83.24
CA VAL A 20 -52.45 -2.49 84.03
C VAL A 20 -51.26 -3.07 83.25
N LEU A 21 -50.11 -3.18 83.91
CA LEU A 21 -48.86 -3.49 83.23
C LEU A 21 -48.61 -5.00 83.14
N GLY A 22 -48.37 -5.50 81.92
CA GLY A 22 -47.58 -6.70 81.70
C GLY A 22 -46.11 -6.31 81.45
N LEU A 23 -45.23 -6.45 82.45
CA LEU A 23 -43.79 -6.25 82.25
C LEU A 23 -43.18 -7.43 81.47
N GLY A 24 -43.38 -7.43 80.16
CA GLY A 24 -42.52 -8.16 79.23
C GLY A 24 -41.19 -7.41 79.09
N ALA A 25 -40.20 -7.75 79.93
CA ALA A 25 -38.89 -7.11 79.87
C ALA A 25 -38.19 -7.45 78.54
N LEU A 26 -38.12 -6.48 77.63
CA LEU A 26 -37.34 -6.58 76.39
C LEU A 26 -35.85 -6.67 76.75
N ALA A 27 -35.30 -7.89 76.69
CA ALA A 27 -33.88 -8.13 76.87
C ALA A 27 -33.09 -7.49 75.72
N GLN A 28 -32.62 -6.25 75.92
CA GLN A 28 -31.73 -5.58 74.99
C GLN A 28 -30.42 -6.35 74.90
N SER A 29 -30.19 -7.00 73.76
CA SER A 29 -28.95 -7.71 73.48
C SER A 29 -27.77 -6.74 73.41
N VAL A 30 -26.77 -6.95 74.27
CA VAL A 30 -25.56 -6.13 74.28
C VAL A 30 -24.80 -6.36 72.98
N SER A 31 -24.72 -5.33 72.13
CA SER A 31 -23.93 -5.38 70.90
C SER A 31 -22.44 -5.22 71.27
N LEU A 32 -21.56 -5.99 70.63
CA LEU A 32 -20.13 -6.02 70.95
C LEU A 32 -19.27 -5.76 69.71
N THR A 33 -18.67 -4.57 69.67
CA THR A 33 -17.85 -4.06 68.57
C THR A 33 -16.39 -4.01 68.97
N VAL A 34 -15.51 -4.49 68.08
CA VAL A 34 -14.06 -4.53 68.28
C VAL A 34 -13.39 -3.82 67.11
N THR A 35 -12.65 -2.76 67.42
CA THR A 35 -12.06 -1.84 66.42
C THR A 35 -10.55 -1.77 66.62
N ALA A 36 -9.79 -2.08 65.57
CA ALA A 36 -8.34 -1.91 65.58
C ALA A 36 -7.96 -0.46 65.21
N TYR A 37 -7.00 0.08 65.96
CA TYR A 37 -6.33 1.36 65.72
C TYR A 37 -4.82 1.10 65.55
N SER A 38 -4.04 2.13 65.21
CA SER A 38 -2.59 2.03 65.01
C SER A 38 -1.79 1.67 66.26
N ASP A 39 -2.32 1.95 67.46
CA ASP A 39 -1.65 1.70 68.75
C ASP A 39 -2.47 0.85 69.74
N ALA A 40 -3.71 0.48 69.39
CA ALA A 40 -4.67 -0.11 70.31
C ALA A 40 -5.70 -1.00 69.60
N VAL A 41 -6.34 -1.88 70.36
CA VAL A 41 -7.64 -2.48 70.00
C VAL A 41 -8.68 -2.02 71.00
N ARG A 42 -9.71 -1.30 70.52
CA ARG A 42 -10.87 -0.91 71.32
C ARG A 42 -11.89 -2.02 71.32
N PHE A 43 -12.24 -2.50 72.50
CA PHE A 43 -13.38 -3.37 72.75
C PHE A 43 -14.50 -2.50 73.31
N SER A 44 -15.69 -2.57 72.73
CA SER A 44 -16.81 -1.69 73.08
C SER A 44 -18.15 -2.42 73.07
N ALA A 45 -18.98 -2.11 74.05
CA ALA A 45 -20.29 -2.71 74.27
C ALA A 45 -21.37 -1.63 74.21
N GLN A 46 -22.44 -1.87 73.44
CA GLN A 46 -23.60 -0.98 73.36
C GLN A 46 -24.78 -1.62 74.10
N GLY A 47 -25.43 -0.84 74.97
CA GLY A 47 -26.51 -1.29 75.86
C GLY A 47 -26.23 -0.91 77.31
N GLN A 48 -26.97 -1.52 78.24
CA GLN A 48 -26.75 -1.37 79.68
C GLN A 48 -25.56 -2.23 80.12
N VAL A 49 -24.44 -1.59 80.47
CA VAL A 49 -23.19 -2.26 80.87
C VAL A 49 -22.88 -1.92 82.33
N LYS A 50 -22.73 -2.96 83.17
CA LYS A 50 -22.24 -2.85 84.55
C LYS A 50 -20.74 -3.11 84.64
N GLU A 51 -20.28 -4.11 83.88
CA GLU A 51 -18.93 -4.65 83.94
C GLU A 51 -18.53 -5.12 82.54
N LEU A 52 -17.33 -4.77 82.10
CA LEU A 52 -16.71 -5.30 80.88
C LEU A 52 -15.35 -5.89 81.26
N ARG A 53 -15.00 -7.03 80.66
CA ARG A 53 -13.69 -7.66 80.82
C ARG A 53 -13.20 -8.20 79.49
N VAL A 54 -11.94 -7.94 79.17
CA VAL A 54 -11.26 -8.45 77.97
C VAL A 54 -10.11 -9.34 78.40
N GLU A 55 -10.15 -10.59 77.97
CA GLU A 55 -9.05 -11.54 78.10
C GLU A 55 -8.48 -11.82 76.70
N VAL A 56 -7.16 -11.72 76.54
CA VAL A 56 -6.45 -12.03 75.28
C VAL A 56 -5.40 -13.09 75.53
N LEU A 57 -5.38 -14.11 74.67
CA LEU A 57 -4.54 -15.29 74.77
C LEU A 57 -3.74 -15.50 73.48
N SER A 58 -2.56 -16.11 73.60
CA SER A 58 -1.82 -16.63 72.44
C SER A 58 -2.56 -17.82 71.80
N LEU A 59 -2.15 -18.23 70.59
CA LEU A 59 -2.58 -19.53 70.03
C LEU A 59 -2.16 -20.74 70.89
N SER A 60 -1.14 -20.59 71.74
CA SER A 60 -0.72 -21.60 72.73
C SER A 60 -1.53 -21.56 74.04
N GLY A 61 -2.64 -20.81 74.10
CA GLY A 61 -3.53 -20.73 75.25
C GLY A 61 -2.97 -19.95 76.46
N GLN A 62 -1.81 -19.33 76.34
CA GLN A 62 -1.22 -18.51 77.40
C GLN A 62 -1.95 -17.17 77.47
N LYS A 63 -2.33 -16.73 78.68
CA LYS A 63 -2.96 -15.43 78.92
C LYS A 63 -1.94 -14.31 78.74
N VAL A 64 -2.12 -13.49 77.72
CA VAL A 64 -1.23 -12.39 77.35
C VAL A 64 -1.72 -11.06 77.93
N PHE A 65 -3.03 -10.85 77.99
CA PHE A 65 -3.65 -9.70 78.63
C PHE A 65 -4.97 -10.10 79.30
N ASP A 66 -5.30 -9.40 80.39
CA ASP A 66 -6.58 -9.50 81.10
C ASP A 66 -6.83 -8.14 81.74
N SER A 67 -7.94 -7.49 81.40
CA SER A 67 -8.27 -6.17 81.95
C SER A 67 -8.75 -6.22 83.40
N GLY A 68 -9.09 -7.41 83.90
CA GLY A 68 -10.00 -7.53 85.03
C GLY A 68 -11.39 -6.93 84.72
N PRO A 69 -12.30 -6.87 85.71
CA PRO A 69 -13.58 -6.20 85.58
C PRO A 69 -13.41 -4.68 85.55
N VAL A 70 -13.78 -4.03 84.44
CA VAL A 70 -13.83 -2.56 84.34
C VAL A 70 -15.28 -2.06 84.31
N LEU A 71 -15.55 -1.00 85.07
CA LEU A 71 -16.86 -0.32 85.14
C LEU A 71 -17.01 0.68 83.98
N SER A 72 -16.83 0.20 82.75
CA SER A 72 -16.84 0.99 81.52
C SER A 72 -17.51 0.21 80.39
N ASN A 73 -18.19 0.91 79.47
CA ASN A 73 -18.72 0.32 78.25
C ASN A 73 -17.65 0.13 77.14
N ALA A 74 -16.44 0.64 77.34
CA ALA A 74 -15.32 0.45 76.41
C ALA A 74 -13.96 0.31 77.12
N LEU A 75 -13.05 -0.44 76.49
CA LEU A 75 -11.67 -0.65 76.93
C LEU A 75 -10.72 -0.59 75.72
N ASP A 76 -9.64 0.18 75.83
CA ASP A 76 -8.54 0.18 74.86
C ASP A 76 -7.39 -0.71 75.35
N TRP A 77 -7.18 -1.84 74.69
CA TRP A 77 -5.97 -2.63 74.89
C TRP A 77 -4.82 -2.07 74.04
N LYS A 78 -3.83 -1.44 74.69
CA LYS A 78 -2.64 -0.85 74.05
C LYS A 78 -1.60 -1.86 73.52
N LEU A 79 -2.05 -3.07 73.18
CA LEU A 79 -1.22 -4.15 72.64
C LEU A 79 -0.01 -4.50 73.55
N LEU A 80 -0.18 -4.39 74.87
CA LEU A 80 0.82 -4.75 75.88
C LEU A 80 0.46 -6.06 76.59
N ASN A 81 1.46 -6.85 76.97
CA ASN A 81 1.27 -8.02 77.81
C ASN A 81 1.07 -7.64 79.30
N THR A 82 0.81 -8.63 80.15
CA THR A 82 0.71 -8.49 81.62
C THR A 82 1.97 -7.95 82.32
N GLN A 83 3.10 -7.87 81.62
CA GLN A 83 4.37 -7.30 82.11
C GLN A 83 4.61 -5.87 81.57
N GLY A 84 3.62 -5.27 80.88
CA GLY A 84 3.71 -3.93 80.27
C GLY A 84 4.54 -3.88 78.98
N GLN A 85 5.01 -5.02 78.48
CA GLN A 85 5.83 -5.09 77.26
C GLN A 85 4.96 -5.21 76.00
N PRO A 86 5.40 -4.69 74.84
CA PRO A 86 4.74 -4.92 73.55
C PRO A 86 4.47 -6.39 73.26
N VAL A 87 3.24 -6.77 72.89
CA VAL A 87 3.00 -8.10 72.33
C VAL A 87 3.66 -8.23 70.95
N ALA A 88 4.18 -9.43 70.69
CA ALA A 88 4.84 -9.80 69.45
C ALA A 88 3.88 -9.82 68.25
N ASN A 89 4.46 -9.94 67.05
CA ASN A 89 3.67 -10.15 65.84
C ASN A 89 3.11 -11.59 65.83
N GLY A 90 1.81 -11.74 65.59
CA GLY A 90 1.15 -13.05 65.63
C GLY A 90 -0.38 -12.97 65.73
N VAL A 91 -1.01 -14.15 65.77
CA VAL A 91 -2.46 -14.28 65.97
C VAL A 91 -2.76 -14.53 67.44
N TYR A 92 -3.80 -13.86 67.94
CA TYR A 92 -4.28 -13.94 69.31
C TYR A 92 -5.78 -14.26 69.33
N LEU A 93 -6.21 -14.97 70.35
CA LEU A 93 -7.63 -15.21 70.66
C LEU A 93 -8.07 -14.18 71.72
N TYR A 94 -9.21 -13.54 71.52
CA TYR A 94 -9.79 -12.65 72.53
C TYR A 94 -11.17 -13.17 72.98
N THR A 95 -11.49 -12.91 74.24
CA THR A 95 -12.83 -13.04 74.82
C THR A 95 -13.22 -11.74 75.47
N VAL A 96 -14.28 -11.10 74.98
CA VAL A 96 -14.95 -10.02 75.71
C VAL A 96 -16.09 -10.63 76.50
N THR A 97 -16.11 -10.41 77.81
CA THR A 97 -17.22 -10.72 78.71
C THR A 97 -17.85 -9.40 79.13
N VAL A 98 -19.17 -9.28 79.02
CA VAL A 98 -19.94 -8.13 79.51
C VAL A 98 -21.02 -8.61 80.45
N LYS A 99 -21.17 -7.92 81.58
CA LYS A 99 -22.26 -8.11 82.54
C LYS A 99 -23.15 -6.89 82.53
N ASP A 100 -24.46 -7.10 82.45
CA ASP A 100 -25.45 -6.01 82.56
C ASP A 100 -25.75 -5.66 84.04
N PRO A 101 -26.51 -4.59 84.33
CA PRO A 101 -26.89 -4.22 85.70
C PRO A 101 -27.60 -5.33 86.48
N PHE A 102 -28.38 -6.16 85.78
CA PHE A 102 -29.22 -7.23 86.30
C PHE A 102 -28.45 -8.53 86.58
N GLY A 103 -27.24 -8.68 86.02
CA GLY A 103 -26.32 -9.79 86.24
C GLY A 103 -26.17 -10.75 85.06
N ASN A 104 -26.89 -10.52 83.94
CA ASN A 104 -26.79 -11.36 82.75
C ASN A 104 -25.41 -11.19 82.10
N VAL A 105 -24.84 -12.28 81.57
CA VAL A 105 -23.48 -12.30 81.00
C VAL A 105 -23.52 -12.58 79.50
N THR A 106 -23.07 -11.61 78.70
CA THR A 106 -22.83 -11.75 77.26
C THR A 106 -21.34 -12.04 77.02
N LYS A 107 -21.00 -13.01 76.18
CA LYS A 107 -19.60 -13.26 75.75
C LYS A 107 -19.46 -13.21 74.24
N LYS A 108 -18.40 -12.55 73.76
CA LYS A 108 -17.95 -12.59 72.36
C LYS A 108 -16.51 -13.09 72.30
N LEU A 109 -16.30 -14.21 71.62
CA LEU A 109 -14.98 -14.72 71.29
C LEU A 109 -14.60 -14.28 69.87
N GLY A 110 -13.31 -14.12 69.62
CA GLY A 110 -12.80 -13.83 68.28
C GLY A 110 -11.29 -14.03 68.16
N LYS A 111 -10.79 -13.84 66.94
CA LYS A 111 -9.36 -13.82 66.62
C LYS A 111 -8.97 -12.40 66.21
N LEU A 112 -7.76 -11.99 66.56
CA LEU A 112 -7.12 -10.78 66.06
C LEU A 112 -5.68 -11.12 65.62
N ALA A 113 -5.14 -10.40 64.65
CA ALA A 113 -3.74 -10.48 64.27
C ALA A 113 -3.06 -9.16 64.64
N VAL A 114 -1.93 -9.25 65.35
CA VAL A 114 -1.07 -8.10 65.63
C VAL A 114 0.10 -8.16 64.66
N LEU A 115 0.28 -7.11 63.86
CA LEU A 115 1.37 -6.97 62.89
C LEU A 115 1.96 -5.56 63.04
N ARG A 116 3.07 -5.46 63.78
CA ARG A 116 3.86 -4.23 63.95
C ARG A 116 4.90 -4.14 62.83
N GLY A 117 4.84 -3.07 62.03
CA GLY A 117 5.80 -2.72 60.98
C GLY A 117 5.29 -1.56 60.14
N LYS A 118 6.20 -0.77 59.54
CA LYS A 118 5.81 0.24 58.52
C LYS A 118 5.42 -0.51 57.24
N GLY A 119 4.29 -0.14 56.65
CA GLY A 119 3.92 -0.55 55.28
C GLY A 119 3.25 -1.93 55.13
N ILE A 120 2.89 -2.62 56.21
CA ILE A 120 2.23 -3.94 56.12
C ILE A 120 0.76 -3.78 55.70
N ALA A 121 0.47 -4.02 54.43
CA ALA A 121 -0.88 -4.24 53.93
C ALA A 121 -1.37 -5.68 54.23
N ALA A 122 -2.66 -5.95 54.00
CA ALA A 122 -3.22 -7.29 54.12
C ALA A 122 -2.54 -8.28 53.14
N PRO A 123 -2.41 -9.58 53.49
CA PRO A 123 -1.72 -10.54 52.64
C PRO A 123 -2.39 -10.66 51.26
N PRO A 124 -1.63 -10.68 50.15
CA PRO A 124 -2.17 -10.71 48.80
C PRO A 124 -2.80 -12.06 48.46
N LEU A 125 -3.68 -12.05 47.46
CA LEU A 125 -4.12 -13.26 46.77
C LEU A 125 -2.92 -13.91 46.06
N SER A 126 -2.78 -15.23 46.22
CA SER A 126 -1.68 -16.01 45.65
C SER A 126 -1.62 -15.87 44.12
N GLY A 127 -0.43 -15.58 43.57
CA GLY A 127 -0.17 -15.61 42.13
C GLY A 127 0.29 -14.29 41.49
N ILE A 128 0.30 -13.17 42.21
CA ILE A 128 0.83 -11.90 41.71
C ILE A 128 1.89 -11.33 42.68
N THR A 129 3.16 -11.45 42.30
CA THR A 129 4.27 -10.75 42.97
C THR A 129 4.37 -9.33 42.42
N VAL A 130 3.73 -8.37 43.09
CA VAL A 130 3.98 -6.94 42.82
C VAL A 130 5.33 -6.59 43.44
N GLY A 131 6.38 -6.52 42.60
CA GLY A 131 7.68 -5.99 43.01
C GLY A 131 7.60 -4.53 43.44
N GLU A 132 8.57 -4.06 44.24
CA GLU A 132 8.54 -2.71 44.79
C GLU A 132 8.46 -1.64 43.68
N LEU A 133 7.45 -0.77 43.79
CA LEU A 133 7.18 0.28 42.81
C LEU A 133 8.22 1.40 42.96
N ALA A 134 9.36 1.25 42.27
CA ALA A 134 10.43 2.23 42.25
C ALA A 134 9.89 3.64 41.89
N THR A 135 10.20 4.62 42.75
CA THR A 135 9.55 5.95 42.83
C THR A 135 9.88 6.92 41.70
N GLY A 136 10.13 6.41 40.49
CA GLY A 136 10.39 7.19 39.28
C GLY A 136 9.89 6.56 37.97
N ASN A 137 9.55 5.26 37.94
CA ASN A 137 8.86 4.63 36.81
C ASN A 137 8.37 3.21 37.20
N PRO A 138 7.13 3.05 37.71
CA PRO A 138 6.59 1.74 38.04
C PRO A 138 6.34 0.91 36.78
N ARG A 139 7.10 -0.18 36.60
CA ARG A 139 6.91 -1.14 35.50
C ARG A 139 6.27 -2.42 36.03
N LEU A 140 5.07 -2.73 35.58
CA LEU A 140 4.46 -4.04 35.81
C LEU A 140 5.15 -5.09 34.91
N GLN A 141 6.27 -5.64 35.37
CA GLN A 141 6.88 -6.82 34.75
C GLN A 141 6.13 -8.07 35.18
N VAL A 142 5.23 -8.54 34.31
CA VAL A 142 4.57 -9.83 34.45
C VAL A 142 5.49 -10.90 33.83
N GLN A 143 6.25 -11.60 34.67
CA GLN A 143 7.05 -12.76 34.26
C GLN A 143 6.33 -14.04 34.67
N TRP A 144 6.21 -15.00 33.74
CA TRP A 144 5.57 -16.30 33.97
C TRP A 144 6.56 -17.42 33.67
N ASP A 145 7.00 -18.14 34.69
CA ASP A 145 8.03 -19.19 34.56
C ASP A 145 7.45 -20.58 34.20
N VAL A 146 6.19 -20.65 33.75
CA VAL A 146 5.50 -21.89 33.36
C VAL A 146 4.71 -21.74 32.04
N PRO A 147 4.85 -22.68 31.07
CA PRO A 147 4.08 -22.66 29.84
C PRO A 147 2.57 -22.86 30.07
N GLY A 148 1.74 -22.07 29.41
CA GLY A 148 0.28 -22.17 29.49
C GLY A 148 -0.45 -21.13 28.65
N ASN A 149 -1.75 -21.31 28.50
CA ASN A 149 -2.64 -20.31 27.89
C ASN A 149 -3.14 -19.35 28.99
N TYR A 150 -2.95 -18.05 28.79
CA TYR A 150 -3.36 -17.01 29.74
C TYR A 150 -4.45 -16.13 29.12
N THR A 151 -5.59 -15.99 29.79
CA THR A 151 -6.79 -15.31 29.28
C THR A 151 -7.16 -14.14 30.18
N ILE A 152 -7.26 -12.94 29.60
CA ILE A 152 -7.87 -11.77 30.27
C ILE A 152 -9.39 -11.87 30.09
N GLN A 153 -10.15 -11.86 31.17
CA GLN A 153 -11.61 -11.77 31.12
C GLN A 153 -12.03 -10.29 31.16
N GLY A 154 -12.40 -9.74 30.01
CA GLY A 154 -12.76 -8.33 29.84
C GLY A 154 -11.83 -7.57 28.90
N ASN A 155 -11.82 -6.25 29.03
CA ASN A 155 -11.07 -5.35 28.14
C ASN A 155 -9.74 -4.90 28.77
N LEU A 156 -8.63 -5.05 28.03
CA LEU A 156 -7.31 -4.56 28.43
C LEU A 156 -7.10 -3.10 27.99
N GLY A 157 -7.02 -2.18 28.94
CA GLY A 157 -6.59 -0.80 28.72
C GLY A 157 -5.07 -0.65 28.85
N VAL A 158 -4.45 0.05 27.90
CA VAL A 158 -3.04 0.47 27.98
C VAL A 158 -3.00 1.98 27.74
N GLY A 159 -2.66 2.76 28.78
CA GLY A 159 -2.74 4.22 28.74
C GLY A 159 -4.17 4.80 28.82
N THR A 160 -5.16 3.96 29.17
CA THR A 160 -6.56 4.37 29.40
C THR A 160 -7.21 3.50 30.47
N GLU A 161 -7.98 4.12 31.36
CA GLU A 161 -8.78 3.47 32.40
C GLU A 161 -10.16 3.01 31.88
N THR A 162 -10.57 3.48 30.70
CA THR A 162 -11.86 3.18 30.06
C THR A 162 -11.66 2.51 28.69
N PRO A 163 -11.24 1.23 28.65
CA PRO A 163 -11.00 0.53 27.40
C PRO A 163 -12.30 0.18 26.66
N ALA A 164 -12.56 0.90 25.56
CA ALA A 164 -13.78 0.75 24.74
C ALA A 164 -13.79 -0.51 23.83
N ALA A 165 -12.71 -1.30 23.84
CA ALA A 165 -12.54 -2.52 23.06
C ALA A 165 -11.72 -3.55 23.86
N PRO A 166 -11.77 -4.86 23.52
CA PRO A 166 -11.05 -5.93 24.23
C PRO A 166 -9.54 -5.69 24.43
N ILE A 167 -8.90 -4.95 23.53
CA ILE A 167 -7.63 -4.28 23.77
C ILE A 167 -7.78 -2.83 23.29
N HIS A 168 -7.55 -1.85 24.16
CA HIS A 168 -7.54 -0.42 23.82
C HIS A 168 -6.22 0.21 24.27
N VAL A 169 -5.35 0.51 23.31
CA VAL A 169 -4.12 1.27 23.55
C VAL A 169 -4.38 2.75 23.24
N LEU A 170 -4.18 3.63 24.21
CA LEU A 170 -4.29 5.07 24.09
C LEU A 170 -2.93 5.72 24.40
N THR A 171 -2.46 6.60 23.53
CA THR A 171 -1.20 7.36 23.71
C THR A 171 -1.41 8.83 23.37
N SER A 172 -0.77 9.70 24.15
CA SER A 172 -0.70 11.15 23.91
C SER A 172 0.49 11.59 23.07
N THR A 173 1.39 10.66 22.68
CA THR A 173 2.62 10.97 21.94
C THR A 173 2.90 9.98 20.80
N TYR A 174 3.72 10.41 19.84
CA TYR A 174 4.16 9.65 18.66
C TYR A 174 5.08 8.48 19.05
N GLN A 175 4.48 7.40 19.55
CA GLN A 175 5.16 6.22 20.07
C GLN A 175 4.68 4.94 19.37
N THR A 176 5.50 3.89 19.46
CA THR A 176 5.04 2.54 19.13
C THR A 176 4.06 2.05 20.20
N MET A 177 2.82 1.81 19.81
CA MET A 177 1.75 1.34 20.70
C MET A 177 1.80 -0.17 20.92
N ILE A 178 2.11 -0.92 19.86
CA ILE A 178 2.29 -2.37 19.88
C ILE A 178 3.53 -2.68 19.06
N ARG A 179 4.49 -3.40 19.65
CA ARG A 179 5.66 -3.97 18.98
C ARG A 179 5.57 -5.49 19.02
N MET A 180 5.79 -6.12 17.87
CA MET A 180 6.05 -7.56 17.75
C MET A 180 7.43 -7.71 17.12
N THR A 181 8.33 -8.50 17.70
CA THR A 181 9.72 -8.67 17.24
C THR A 181 10.11 -10.13 17.37
N ASP A 182 10.76 -10.68 16.34
CA ASP A 182 11.45 -11.96 16.37
C ASP A 182 12.96 -11.76 16.08
N ASP A 183 13.68 -12.83 15.72
CA ASP A 183 15.10 -12.80 15.38
C ASP A 183 15.41 -12.22 13.98
N ARG A 184 14.40 -11.79 13.21
CA ARG A 184 14.54 -11.32 11.81
C ARG A 184 13.80 -10.00 11.51
N GLN A 185 12.67 -9.73 12.16
CA GLN A 185 11.69 -8.71 11.78
C GLN A 185 11.13 -7.95 12.98
N THR A 186 10.47 -6.81 12.72
CA THR A 186 9.69 -6.09 13.73
C THR A 186 8.45 -5.44 13.10
N ILE A 187 7.30 -5.60 13.75
CA ILE A 187 6.03 -4.96 13.36
C ILE A 187 5.66 -3.96 14.46
N ASP A 188 5.57 -2.68 14.09
CA ASP A 188 5.27 -1.56 14.97
C ASP A 188 3.93 -0.91 14.55
N PHE A 189 2.91 -1.00 15.40
CA PHE A 189 1.67 -0.21 15.23
C PHE A 189 1.86 1.16 15.89
N ARG A 190 1.60 2.25 15.16
CA ARG A 190 1.92 3.62 15.60
C ARG A 190 0.80 4.62 15.29
N THR A 191 0.71 5.67 16.10
CA THR A 191 -0.03 6.90 15.78
C THR A 191 0.87 7.90 15.07
N PHE A 192 0.34 8.52 14.01
CA PHE A 192 1.03 9.51 13.18
C PHE A 192 0.26 10.85 13.25
N GLY A 193 0.21 11.44 14.44
CA GLY A 193 -0.58 12.63 14.74
C GLY A 193 -2.06 12.28 14.80
N SER A 194 -2.90 12.94 14.00
CA SER A 194 -4.33 12.65 13.85
C SER A 194 -4.64 11.39 13.02
N LYS A 195 -3.71 10.43 12.95
CA LYS A 195 -3.77 9.25 12.04
C LYS A 195 -3.35 7.98 12.77
N PHE A 196 -3.88 6.84 12.34
CA PHE A 196 -3.46 5.50 12.75
C PHE A 196 -2.79 4.78 11.58
N GLY A 197 -1.76 3.97 11.86
CA GLY A 197 -1.15 3.11 10.85
C GLY A 197 -0.32 1.96 11.41
N ALA A 198 -0.19 0.90 10.61
CA ALA A 198 0.70 -0.22 10.88
C ALA A 198 2.00 -0.08 10.08
N LEU A 199 3.15 -0.30 10.70
CA LEU A 199 4.46 -0.25 10.07
C LEU A 199 5.14 -1.61 10.21
N ILE A 200 5.27 -2.35 9.11
CA ILE A 200 6.06 -3.58 9.06
C ILE A 200 7.50 -3.18 8.73
N ALA A 201 8.42 -3.34 9.68
CA ALA A 201 9.84 -3.03 9.54
C ALA A 201 10.66 -4.32 9.39
N THR A 202 10.96 -4.69 8.15
CA THR A 202 11.87 -5.78 7.81
C THR A 202 13.31 -5.33 7.99
N SER A 203 14.05 -5.99 8.88
CA SER A 203 15.41 -5.56 9.19
C SER A 203 16.42 -6.00 8.10
N PRO A 204 17.48 -5.22 7.83
CA PRO A 204 17.73 -3.85 8.26
C PRO A 204 17.29 -2.81 7.19
N GLY A 205 16.63 -1.74 7.62
CA GLY A 205 16.53 -0.50 6.83
C GLY A 205 15.40 -0.40 5.80
N THR A 206 14.37 -1.25 5.85
CA THR A 206 13.18 -1.12 4.98
C THR A 206 11.89 -1.24 5.78
N SER A 207 10.87 -0.43 5.47
CA SER A 207 9.58 -0.50 6.15
C SER A 207 8.38 -0.24 5.25
N VAL A 208 7.42 -1.16 5.25
CA VAL A 208 6.15 -1.01 4.53
C VAL A 208 5.09 -0.49 5.50
N GLY A 209 4.62 0.73 5.24
CA GLY A 209 3.54 1.38 5.98
C GLY A 209 2.16 1.10 5.38
N PHE A 210 1.16 0.96 6.26
CA PHE A 210 -0.26 1.05 5.92
C PHE A 210 -0.87 2.20 6.75
N LEU A 211 -1.03 3.36 6.12
CA LEU A 211 -1.56 4.59 6.73
C LEU A 211 -3.00 4.84 6.29
N ASN A 212 -3.93 5.08 7.22
CA ASN A 212 -5.27 5.57 6.87
C ASN A 212 -5.30 7.11 6.90
N ARG A 213 -5.68 7.74 5.77
CA ARG A 213 -5.84 9.19 5.64
C ARG A 213 -7.33 9.52 5.50
N ALA A 214 -7.91 10.14 6.54
CA ALA A 214 -9.35 10.39 6.73
C ALA A 214 -10.05 11.34 5.73
N ALA A 215 -9.50 11.54 4.53
CA ALA A 215 -10.10 12.29 3.41
C ALA A 215 -10.08 11.51 2.08
N SER A 216 -9.24 10.47 1.95
CA SER A 216 -9.19 9.60 0.76
C SER A 216 -8.51 8.28 1.16
N GLY A 217 -9.25 7.16 1.09
CA GLY A 217 -8.71 5.84 1.38
C GLY A 217 -7.68 5.41 0.34
N GLY A 218 -6.51 4.96 0.77
CA GLY A 218 -5.42 4.52 -0.08
C GLY A 218 -4.28 3.90 0.72
N ILE A 219 -3.38 3.18 0.05
CA ILE A 219 -2.18 2.60 0.65
C ILE A 219 -1.01 3.57 0.40
N PHE A 220 -0.26 3.93 1.45
CA PHE A 220 0.84 4.88 1.39
C PHE A 220 2.09 4.30 2.06
N VAL A 221 3.17 4.13 1.29
CA VAL A 221 4.47 3.60 1.75
C VAL A 221 5.40 4.78 2.03
N GLU A 222 5.29 5.39 3.22
CA GLU A 222 6.12 6.52 3.65
C GLU A 222 7.41 6.03 4.35
N GLU A 223 8.57 6.55 3.95
CA GLU A 223 9.88 6.17 4.49
C GLU A 223 10.61 7.40 5.06
N ARG A 224 11.28 7.25 6.21
CA ARG A 224 11.91 8.36 6.96
C ARG A 224 13.35 8.68 6.50
N SER A 225 13.87 7.92 5.54
CA SER A 225 15.22 7.98 5.01
C SER A 225 15.19 7.37 3.60
N PRO A 226 16.02 7.82 2.64
CA PRO A 226 16.00 7.25 1.29
C PRO A 226 16.42 5.77 1.29
N GLY A 227 15.45 4.87 1.12
CA GLY A 227 15.61 3.42 1.05
C GLY A 227 14.72 2.82 -0.04
N VAL A 228 14.41 1.52 0.09
CA VAL A 228 13.70 0.74 -0.93
C VAL A 228 12.82 -0.31 -0.26
N ALA A 229 11.56 0.02 0.01
CA ALA A 229 10.61 -0.90 0.63
C ALA A 229 10.15 -1.98 -0.37
N CYS A 230 10.75 -3.18 -0.30
CA CYS A 230 10.42 -4.32 -1.16
C CYS A 230 9.46 -5.32 -0.51
N LEU A 231 8.33 -5.58 -1.18
CA LEU A 231 7.47 -6.73 -0.96
C LEU A 231 7.95 -7.89 -1.83
N THR A 232 8.96 -8.62 -1.32
CA THR A 232 9.66 -9.74 -2.00
C THR A 232 10.42 -9.32 -3.28
N ASN A 233 10.95 -10.29 -4.02
CA ASN A 233 11.80 -10.10 -5.22
C ASN A 233 11.07 -9.46 -6.43
N SER A 234 9.81 -9.08 -6.30
CA SER A 234 8.91 -8.74 -7.42
C SER A 234 8.38 -7.31 -7.41
N ILE A 235 8.26 -6.67 -6.24
CA ILE A 235 7.69 -5.31 -6.10
C ILE A 235 8.50 -4.53 -5.07
N CYS A 236 9.13 -3.44 -5.49
CA CYS A 236 9.84 -2.50 -4.64
C CYS A 236 9.30 -1.09 -4.85
N VAL A 237 8.76 -0.48 -3.80
CA VAL A 237 8.21 0.88 -3.82
C VAL A 237 9.24 1.83 -3.21
N THR A 238 9.76 2.74 -4.03
CA THR A 238 10.68 3.79 -3.60
C THR A 238 10.04 5.15 -3.81
N LEU A 239 9.78 5.87 -2.71
CA LEU A 239 9.31 7.26 -2.74
C LEU A 239 10.46 8.22 -2.47
N ALA A 240 11.37 8.34 -3.44
CA ALA A 240 12.37 9.40 -3.47
C ALA A 240 11.76 10.70 -4.05
N THR A 241 12.35 11.85 -3.74
CA THR A 241 11.97 13.14 -4.32
C THR A 241 12.00 13.09 -5.86
N GLY A 242 10.88 13.39 -6.51
CA GLY A 242 10.70 13.27 -7.96
C GLY A 242 9.87 12.05 -8.42
N TRP A 243 9.62 11.06 -7.55
CA TRP A 243 8.97 9.79 -7.92
C TRP A 243 7.63 9.59 -7.20
N ALA A 244 6.60 9.20 -7.95
CA ALA A 244 5.26 8.91 -7.43
C ALA A 244 5.03 7.40 -7.21
N PHE A 245 5.58 6.55 -8.08
CA PHE A 245 5.49 5.09 -7.98
C PHE A 245 6.60 4.41 -8.81
N ARG A 246 7.07 3.22 -8.39
CA ARG A 246 8.03 2.41 -9.14
C ARG A 246 7.80 0.91 -8.96
N VAL A 247 8.28 0.13 -9.93
CA VAL A 247 8.46 -1.33 -9.87
C VAL A 247 9.82 -1.66 -10.49
N ALA A 248 10.69 -2.31 -9.71
CA ALA A 248 12.03 -2.74 -10.12
C ALA A 248 12.25 -4.22 -9.79
N ALA A 249 13.24 -4.85 -10.44
CA ALA A 249 13.59 -6.25 -10.21
C ALA A 249 14.45 -6.46 -8.93
N GLY A 250 13.90 -6.09 -7.77
CA GLY A 250 14.61 -6.07 -6.49
C GLY A 250 15.37 -4.75 -6.22
N VAL A 251 16.02 -4.65 -5.06
CA VAL A 251 16.82 -3.48 -4.67
C VAL A 251 18.00 -3.32 -5.63
N GLY A 252 18.08 -2.18 -6.32
CA GLY A 252 19.12 -1.91 -7.33
C GLY A 252 18.98 -2.69 -8.64
N GLY A 253 17.90 -3.46 -8.82
CA GLY A 253 17.59 -4.11 -10.09
C GLY A 253 17.03 -3.10 -11.13
N PRO A 254 17.08 -3.43 -12.43
CA PRO A 254 16.60 -2.53 -13.48
C PRO A 254 15.11 -2.21 -13.34
N GLU A 255 14.73 -0.96 -13.61
CA GLU A 255 13.36 -0.48 -13.49
C GLU A 255 12.47 -1.04 -14.61
N ARG A 256 11.33 -1.61 -14.20
CA ARG A 256 10.31 -2.14 -15.12
C ARG A 256 9.23 -1.12 -15.40
N LEU A 257 8.79 -0.41 -14.36
CA LEU A 257 7.79 0.65 -14.42
C LEU A 257 8.21 1.81 -13.49
N THR A 258 8.12 3.02 -14.00
CA THR A 258 8.41 4.28 -13.31
C THR A 258 7.23 5.22 -13.48
N VAL A 259 6.83 5.93 -12.43
CA VAL A 259 5.93 7.08 -12.51
C VAL A 259 6.58 8.24 -11.75
N LEU A 260 6.84 9.34 -12.45
CA LEU A 260 7.37 10.57 -11.84
C LEU A 260 6.23 11.39 -11.21
N ASP A 261 6.56 12.28 -10.28
CA ASP A 261 5.62 13.26 -9.71
C ASP A 261 5.06 14.23 -10.77
N THR A 262 5.81 14.49 -11.84
CA THR A 262 5.36 15.17 -13.06
C THR A 262 4.27 14.41 -13.84
N GLY A 263 3.91 13.19 -13.44
CA GLY A 263 2.94 12.33 -14.12
C GLY A 263 3.45 11.71 -15.41
N ASN A 264 4.76 11.66 -15.63
CA ASN A 264 5.37 10.92 -16.74
C ASN A 264 5.60 9.45 -16.35
N VAL A 265 5.16 8.52 -17.20
CA VAL A 265 5.26 7.07 -17.02
C VAL A 265 6.38 6.50 -17.90
N GLY A 266 7.33 5.79 -17.29
CA GLY A 266 8.42 5.09 -17.97
C GLY A 266 8.24 3.57 -17.87
N ILE A 267 8.38 2.85 -18.98
CA ILE A 267 8.49 1.38 -19.01
C ILE A 267 9.89 1.05 -19.53
N GLY A 268 10.66 0.26 -18.78
CA GLY A 268 12.08 0.01 -19.08
C GLY A 268 12.99 1.25 -18.98
N THR A 269 12.54 2.31 -18.30
CA THR A 269 13.31 3.53 -18.06
C THR A 269 12.90 4.21 -16.76
N SER A 270 13.87 4.87 -16.13
CA SER A 270 13.70 5.70 -14.93
C SER A 270 13.70 7.20 -15.19
N ALA A 271 13.89 7.61 -16.45
CA ALA A 271 13.84 9.00 -16.91
C ALA A 271 12.87 9.15 -18.10
N PRO A 272 11.55 9.03 -17.90
CA PRO A 272 10.56 9.26 -18.95
C PRO A 272 10.48 10.74 -19.37
N SER A 273 10.97 11.04 -20.57
CA SER A 273 10.96 12.38 -21.18
C SER A 273 9.60 12.81 -21.74
N ALA A 274 8.64 11.88 -21.83
CA ALA A 274 7.27 12.11 -22.30
C ALA A 274 6.26 11.47 -21.32
N LYS A 275 4.97 11.78 -21.49
CA LYS A 275 3.89 11.27 -20.63
C LYS A 275 3.84 9.74 -20.55
N THR A 276 4.15 9.07 -21.67
CA THR A 276 4.48 7.64 -21.70
C THR A 276 5.77 7.47 -22.50
N HIS A 277 6.80 6.89 -21.90
CA HIS A 277 8.07 6.55 -22.55
C HIS A 277 8.34 5.06 -22.36
N ILE A 278 8.24 4.28 -23.44
CA ILE A 278 8.58 2.86 -23.46
C ILE A 278 9.98 2.72 -24.05
N ASN A 279 10.94 2.32 -23.23
CA ASN A 279 12.32 2.05 -23.62
C ASN A 279 12.56 0.54 -23.57
N ASN A 280 12.95 -0.05 -24.70
CA ASN A 280 13.24 -1.48 -24.81
C ASN A 280 14.59 -1.72 -25.48
N THR A 281 15.48 -2.40 -24.77
CA THR A 281 16.83 -2.76 -25.22
C THR A 281 16.97 -4.25 -25.59
N ALA A 282 15.88 -5.01 -25.55
CA ALA A 282 15.86 -6.43 -25.89
C ALA A 282 15.32 -6.67 -27.33
N ASN A 283 15.70 -7.80 -27.94
CA ASN A 283 15.29 -8.18 -29.30
C ASN A 283 13.84 -8.71 -29.36
N GLN A 284 12.89 -7.82 -29.06
CA GLN A 284 11.44 -8.05 -29.02
C GLN A 284 10.71 -6.71 -29.28
N PRO A 285 9.40 -6.70 -29.59
CA PRO A 285 8.64 -5.45 -29.71
C PRO A 285 8.59 -4.70 -28.37
N GLY A 286 8.92 -3.40 -28.38
CA GLY A 286 8.82 -2.56 -27.18
C GLY A 286 7.37 -2.32 -26.73
N LEU A 287 6.46 -2.18 -27.69
CA LEU A 287 5.01 -2.17 -27.49
C LEU A 287 4.39 -3.30 -28.32
N ARG A 288 3.51 -4.08 -27.68
CA ARG A 288 2.66 -5.07 -28.34
C ARG A 288 1.20 -4.77 -27.99
N ILE A 289 0.33 -4.76 -28.99
CA ILE A 289 -1.10 -4.55 -28.83
C ILE A 289 -1.82 -5.74 -29.47
N ASP A 290 -2.40 -6.60 -28.64
CA ASP A 290 -3.29 -7.68 -29.07
C ASP A 290 -4.73 -7.27 -28.78
N SER A 291 -5.64 -7.52 -29.73
CA SER A 291 -7.08 -7.38 -29.52
C SER A 291 -7.84 -8.51 -30.21
N SER A 292 -8.89 -8.99 -29.55
CA SER A 292 -9.78 -10.06 -30.03
C SER A 292 -11.19 -9.56 -30.39
N ALA A 293 -11.49 -8.27 -30.17
CA ALA A 293 -12.82 -7.68 -30.32
C ALA A 293 -12.74 -6.23 -30.83
N GLY A 294 -13.90 -5.64 -31.16
CA GLY A 294 -13.98 -4.30 -31.73
C GLY A 294 -13.44 -4.20 -33.17
N THR A 295 -13.48 -2.99 -33.73
CA THR A 295 -13.06 -2.73 -35.12
C THR A 295 -11.56 -2.48 -35.25
N ASN A 296 -10.98 -1.72 -34.32
CA ASN A 296 -9.62 -1.19 -34.41
C ASN A 296 -8.71 -1.80 -33.33
N ALA A 297 -7.43 -1.96 -33.67
CA ALA A 297 -6.38 -2.39 -32.74
C ALA A 297 -5.67 -1.18 -32.10
N LEU A 298 -5.60 -0.05 -32.81
CA LEU A 298 -5.06 1.22 -32.33
C LEU A 298 -5.92 2.37 -32.86
N GLU A 299 -6.14 3.38 -32.02
CA GLU A 299 -6.89 4.59 -32.31
C GLU A 299 -6.16 5.79 -31.70
N ILE A 300 -6.13 6.93 -32.41
CA ILE A 300 -5.60 8.20 -31.91
C ILE A 300 -6.66 9.27 -32.19
N TYR A 301 -7.08 9.98 -31.14
CA TYR A 301 -8.10 11.01 -31.22
C TYR A 301 -7.48 12.40 -31.07
N ASN A 302 -7.95 13.37 -31.86
CA ASN A 302 -7.96 14.74 -31.40
C ASN A 302 -9.19 14.92 -30.49
N THR A 303 -9.02 15.61 -29.36
CA THR A 303 -10.09 15.91 -28.39
C THR A 303 -10.45 17.39 -28.32
N GLU A 304 -9.77 18.25 -29.08
CA GLU A 304 -10.10 19.67 -29.21
C GLU A 304 -11.43 19.85 -29.95
N GLY A 305 -12.41 20.48 -29.28
CA GLY A 305 -13.76 20.70 -29.82
C GLY A 305 -14.68 19.47 -29.84
N GLY A 306 -14.15 18.26 -29.64
CA GLY A 306 -14.89 17.00 -29.64
C GLY A 306 -13.96 15.80 -29.86
N GLN A 307 -14.46 14.57 -29.74
CA GLN A 307 -13.66 13.36 -30.02
C GLN A 307 -13.64 13.05 -31.53
N ASN A 308 -12.60 13.49 -32.24
CA ASN A 308 -12.38 13.13 -33.65
C ASN A 308 -11.28 12.06 -33.78
N LEU A 309 -11.55 10.98 -34.50
CA LEU A 309 -10.63 9.84 -34.69
C LEU A 309 -9.72 10.08 -35.91
N ILE A 310 -8.57 10.71 -35.68
CA ILE A 310 -7.65 11.20 -36.73
C ILE A 310 -6.70 10.14 -37.30
N PHE A 311 -6.48 9.03 -36.58
CA PHE A 311 -5.67 7.90 -37.04
C PHE A 311 -6.16 6.59 -36.39
N ARG A 312 -6.17 5.50 -37.16
CA ARG A 312 -6.49 4.15 -36.66
C ARG A 312 -5.83 3.03 -37.44
N VAL A 313 -5.71 1.86 -36.81
CA VAL A 313 -5.35 0.59 -37.46
C VAL A 313 -6.50 -0.40 -37.27
N GLU A 314 -7.10 -0.87 -38.36
CA GLU A 314 -8.21 -1.82 -38.36
C GLU A 314 -7.73 -3.22 -38.00
N ARG A 315 -8.34 -3.83 -36.96
CA ARG A 315 -7.89 -5.07 -36.32
C ARG A 315 -8.02 -6.30 -37.23
N THR A 316 -9.02 -6.33 -38.11
CA THR A 316 -9.33 -7.51 -38.93
C THR A 316 -8.48 -7.59 -40.21
N THR A 317 -8.00 -6.45 -40.72
CA THR A 317 -7.39 -6.32 -42.05
C THR A 317 -5.96 -5.81 -42.01
N GLY A 318 -5.56 -5.11 -40.94
CA GLY A 318 -4.32 -4.31 -40.91
C GLY A 318 -4.42 -2.96 -41.63
N ASN A 319 -5.58 -2.59 -42.19
CA ASN A 319 -5.77 -1.30 -42.87
C ASN A 319 -5.45 -0.13 -41.94
N VAL A 320 -4.56 0.77 -42.39
CA VAL A 320 -4.22 2.00 -41.66
C VAL A 320 -4.99 3.17 -42.28
N TYR A 321 -5.68 3.93 -41.44
CA TYR A 321 -6.39 5.15 -41.84
C TYR A 321 -5.78 6.36 -41.11
N ALA A 322 -5.63 7.47 -41.82
CA ALA A 322 -5.21 8.75 -41.28
C ALA A 322 -5.99 9.87 -41.99
N ASP A 323 -6.38 10.91 -41.26
CA ASP A 323 -6.99 12.12 -41.84
C ASP A 323 -5.93 12.99 -42.58
N GLY A 324 -4.65 12.78 -42.27
CA GLY A 324 -3.49 13.49 -42.84
C GLY A 324 -2.66 12.66 -43.83
N SER A 325 -1.54 13.23 -44.27
CA SER A 325 -0.63 12.62 -45.24
C SER A 325 0.38 11.65 -44.60
N PHE A 326 0.75 10.60 -45.35
CA PHE A 326 1.93 9.80 -45.07
C PHE A 326 3.16 10.47 -45.70
N THR A 327 4.16 10.85 -44.89
CA THR A 327 5.38 11.52 -45.35
C THR A 327 6.57 10.56 -45.32
N GLY A 328 6.91 9.98 -46.47
CA GLY A 328 8.13 9.20 -46.66
C GLY A 328 9.40 10.08 -46.75
N GLY A 329 10.57 9.47 -46.57
CA GLY A 329 11.87 10.16 -46.70
C GLY A 329 12.40 10.26 -48.14
N GLY A 330 11.96 9.35 -49.02
CA GLY A 330 12.33 9.31 -50.44
C GLY A 330 11.42 10.14 -51.35
N ALA A 331 11.83 10.29 -52.62
CA ALA A 331 11.16 11.14 -53.61
C ALA A 331 10.32 10.38 -54.65
N ASP A 332 10.28 9.05 -54.56
CA ASP A 332 9.72 8.14 -55.55
C ASP A 332 8.74 7.11 -54.94
N VAL A 333 7.80 6.67 -55.77
CA VAL A 333 6.93 5.52 -55.53
C VAL A 333 7.48 4.34 -56.32
N ALA A 334 7.73 3.24 -55.62
CA ALA A 334 8.46 2.10 -56.15
C ALA A 334 7.83 0.77 -55.75
N GLU A 335 8.11 -0.31 -56.47
CA GLU A 335 7.62 -1.68 -56.18
C GLU A 335 8.76 -2.69 -56.07
N ARG A 336 8.63 -3.67 -55.15
CA ARG A 336 9.54 -4.82 -55.07
C ARG A 336 9.32 -5.80 -56.22
N ILE A 337 10.32 -5.92 -57.09
CA ILE A 337 10.27 -6.74 -58.30
C ILE A 337 11.15 -8.00 -58.22
N THR A 338 10.82 -9.00 -59.04
CA THR A 338 11.64 -10.21 -59.20
C THR A 338 12.52 -10.06 -60.44
N VAL A 339 13.84 -10.19 -60.28
CA VAL A 339 14.81 -10.06 -61.39
C VAL A 339 15.40 -11.41 -61.82
N THR A 340 15.90 -11.48 -63.06
CA THR A 340 16.59 -12.66 -63.61
C THR A 340 18.11 -12.56 -63.63
N GLU A 341 18.66 -11.39 -63.34
CA GLU A 341 20.10 -11.14 -63.18
C GLU A 341 20.34 -10.16 -62.02
N SER A 342 21.61 -9.99 -61.63
CA SER A 342 21.98 -9.01 -60.60
C SER A 342 21.76 -7.58 -61.10
N VAL A 343 21.04 -6.77 -60.32
CA VAL A 343 20.80 -5.34 -60.59
C VAL A 343 21.21 -4.50 -59.38
N GLU A 344 21.57 -3.25 -59.65
CA GLU A 344 22.07 -2.28 -58.68
C GLU A 344 21.24 -0.98 -58.76
N PRO A 345 21.21 -0.16 -57.70
CA PRO A 345 20.56 1.15 -57.75
C PRO A 345 21.08 2.00 -58.92
N GLY A 346 20.14 2.68 -59.59
CA GLY A 346 20.38 3.45 -60.82
C GLY A 346 20.43 2.61 -62.10
N ASP A 347 20.37 1.27 -62.06
CA ASP A 347 20.19 0.47 -63.27
C ASP A 347 18.80 0.70 -63.88
N VAL A 348 18.75 1.03 -65.17
CA VAL A 348 17.53 0.97 -65.99
C VAL A 348 17.16 -0.49 -66.24
N VAL A 349 15.91 -0.86 -65.98
CA VAL A 349 15.41 -2.24 -66.17
C VAL A 349 14.25 -2.30 -67.17
N GLU A 350 14.12 -3.47 -67.80
CA GLU A 350 13.04 -3.84 -68.72
C GLU A 350 12.33 -5.11 -68.24
N ILE A 351 11.09 -5.31 -68.67
CA ILE A 351 10.37 -6.58 -68.54
C ILE A 351 11.16 -7.64 -69.33
N ASP A 352 11.45 -8.77 -68.71
CA ASP A 352 12.19 -9.86 -69.34
C ASP A 352 11.25 -10.67 -70.26
N PRO A 353 11.37 -10.57 -71.60
CA PRO A 353 10.51 -11.30 -72.54
C PRO A 353 10.66 -12.82 -72.41
N ASP A 354 11.81 -13.29 -71.92
CA ASP A 354 12.12 -14.71 -71.74
C ASP A 354 11.61 -15.25 -70.39
N ASN A 355 11.20 -14.37 -69.46
CA ASN A 355 10.68 -14.71 -68.14
C ASN A 355 9.47 -13.84 -67.74
N PRO A 356 8.23 -14.20 -68.15
CA PRO A 356 7.03 -13.43 -67.85
C PRO A 356 6.88 -13.06 -66.35
N GLY A 357 6.62 -11.79 -66.08
CA GLY A 357 6.48 -11.26 -64.72
C GLY A 357 7.81 -11.01 -63.98
N LYS A 358 8.96 -11.15 -64.64
CA LYS A 358 10.27 -10.78 -64.11
C LYS A 358 10.91 -9.66 -64.94
N PHE A 359 12.01 -9.11 -64.43
CA PHE A 359 12.71 -7.96 -64.99
C PHE A 359 14.21 -8.22 -65.13
N ARG A 360 14.86 -7.50 -66.04
CA ARG A 360 16.31 -7.56 -66.30
C ARG A 360 16.85 -6.16 -66.64
N LYS A 361 18.17 -5.96 -66.68
CA LYS A 361 18.76 -4.70 -67.17
C LYS A 361 18.37 -4.45 -68.62
N ALA A 362 17.84 -3.26 -68.88
CA ALA A 362 17.55 -2.80 -70.23
C ALA A 362 18.84 -2.74 -71.05
N ARG A 363 18.81 -3.32 -72.24
CA ARG A 363 20.02 -3.62 -73.06
C ARG A 363 19.85 -3.34 -74.55
N GLU A 364 18.67 -2.88 -74.95
CA GLU A 364 18.33 -2.46 -76.31
C GLU A 364 18.14 -0.94 -76.32
N ALA A 365 18.55 -0.25 -77.39
CA ALA A 365 18.18 1.15 -77.59
C ALA A 365 16.67 1.29 -77.81
N LEU A 366 16.02 2.26 -77.17
CA LEU A 366 14.58 2.52 -77.35
C LEU A 366 13.69 1.30 -77.04
N SER A 367 14.05 0.52 -76.00
CA SER A 367 13.30 -0.67 -75.58
C SER A 367 11.92 -0.29 -75.08
N THR A 368 10.88 -0.70 -75.81
CA THR A 368 9.48 -0.56 -75.38
C THR A 368 9.08 -1.53 -74.27
N ARG A 369 10.04 -2.33 -73.77
CA ARG A 369 9.89 -3.17 -72.58
C ARG A 369 10.35 -2.47 -71.31
N VAL A 370 10.87 -1.23 -71.39
CA VAL A 370 11.47 -0.52 -70.25
C VAL A 370 10.44 -0.30 -69.14
N ALA A 371 10.84 -0.63 -67.91
CA ALA A 371 9.95 -0.74 -66.75
C ALA A 371 10.25 0.27 -65.65
N GLY A 372 11.36 1.01 -65.74
CA GLY A 372 11.79 2.01 -64.75
C GLY A 372 13.26 1.88 -64.40
N VAL A 373 13.62 2.33 -63.20
CA VAL A 373 15.00 2.32 -62.67
C VAL A 373 15.00 1.75 -61.25
N ILE A 374 16.04 1.00 -60.89
CA ILE A 374 16.19 0.53 -59.51
C ILE A 374 16.46 1.72 -58.57
N SER A 375 15.58 1.92 -57.59
CA SER A 375 15.62 3.03 -56.63
C SER A 375 16.76 2.88 -55.63
N THR A 376 17.31 4.02 -55.19
CA THR A 376 18.28 4.13 -54.10
C THR A 376 17.60 4.31 -52.73
N ALA A 377 16.50 5.06 -52.68
CA ALA A 377 15.90 5.55 -51.43
C ALA A 377 14.40 5.85 -51.63
N PRO A 378 13.53 4.82 -51.76
CA PRO A 378 12.12 4.98 -52.08
C PRO A 378 11.33 5.72 -51.00
N GLY A 379 10.40 6.59 -51.42
CA GLY A 379 9.45 7.28 -50.54
C GLY A 379 8.28 6.40 -50.12
N VAL A 380 7.80 5.54 -51.04
CA VAL A 380 6.77 4.52 -50.81
C VAL A 380 7.18 3.23 -51.51
N VAL A 381 7.08 2.09 -50.82
CA VAL A 381 7.41 0.75 -51.36
C VAL A 381 6.17 -0.14 -51.42
N LEU A 382 5.80 -0.54 -52.63
CA LEU A 382 4.74 -1.48 -52.96
C LEU A 382 5.30 -2.92 -53.09
N GLY A 383 4.42 -3.92 -53.21
CA GLY A 383 4.82 -5.30 -53.44
C GLY A 383 5.35 -6.06 -52.20
N ASN A 384 5.25 -5.49 -51.00
CA ASN A 384 5.50 -6.17 -49.72
C ASN A 384 4.36 -7.18 -49.45
N LYS A 385 4.51 -8.45 -49.88
CA LYS A 385 3.48 -9.50 -49.71
C LYS A 385 3.64 -10.38 -48.48
N ASP A 386 4.82 -10.41 -47.89
CA ASP A 386 5.12 -11.23 -46.71
C ASP A 386 5.20 -10.37 -45.44
N ALA A 387 4.77 -10.94 -44.31
CA ALA A 387 4.99 -10.32 -43.00
C ALA A 387 6.49 -10.25 -42.73
N VAL A 388 7.03 -9.02 -42.63
CA VAL A 388 8.45 -8.72 -42.85
C VAL A 388 9.39 -9.49 -41.90
N THR A 389 9.89 -10.62 -42.39
CA THR A 389 11.23 -11.09 -42.05
C THR A 389 12.23 -10.14 -42.70
N SER A 390 13.36 -9.86 -42.04
CA SER A 390 14.35 -8.88 -42.48
C SER A 390 15.25 -9.41 -43.62
N SER A 391 14.67 -10.11 -44.59
CA SER A 391 15.37 -10.90 -45.62
C SER A 391 14.77 -10.78 -47.02
N ASP A 392 13.77 -9.92 -47.27
CA ASP A 392 13.28 -9.65 -48.62
C ASP A 392 14.30 -8.82 -49.42
N ALA A 393 15.21 -9.53 -50.08
CA ALA A 393 16.29 -8.98 -50.90
C ALA A 393 15.86 -8.62 -52.34
N ARG A 394 14.55 -8.62 -52.65
CA ARG A 394 14.06 -8.19 -53.98
C ARG A 394 14.38 -6.71 -54.22
N PRO A 395 14.98 -6.36 -55.38
CA PRO A 395 15.26 -4.97 -55.72
C PRO A 395 13.97 -4.17 -55.90
N ILE A 396 14.09 -2.85 -55.72
CA ILE A 396 12.97 -1.93 -55.66
C ILE A 396 12.97 -1.06 -56.92
N LEU A 397 11.94 -1.19 -57.75
CA LEU A 397 11.77 -0.51 -59.03
C LEU A 397 10.99 0.79 -58.85
N ALA A 398 11.61 1.95 -59.09
CA ALA A 398 10.92 3.23 -59.13
C ALA A 398 9.99 3.31 -60.35
N LEU A 399 8.72 3.57 -60.10
CA LEU A 399 7.66 3.71 -61.11
C LEU A 399 7.46 5.18 -61.50
N ALA A 400 7.56 6.09 -60.51
CA ALA A 400 7.55 7.53 -60.70
C ALA A 400 8.24 8.25 -59.53
N GLY A 401 9.00 9.31 -59.80
CA GLY A 401 9.69 10.10 -58.78
C GLY A 401 11.02 10.68 -59.25
N ARG A 402 11.81 11.22 -58.31
CA ARG A 402 13.21 11.60 -58.58
C ARG A 402 14.13 10.46 -58.17
N VAL A 403 15.01 10.05 -59.06
CA VAL A 403 15.89 8.89 -58.90
C VAL A 403 17.24 9.17 -59.57
N PRO A 404 18.38 8.84 -58.93
CA PRO A 404 19.68 8.79 -59.61
C PRO A 404 19.71 7.64 -60.62
N VAL A 405 19.93 7.93 -61.90
CA VAL A 405 19.94 6.95 -63.00
C VAL A 405 21.32 6.89 -63.65
N LYS A 406 21.82 5.68 -63.90
CA LYS A 406 23.05 5.46 -64.68
C LYS A 406 22.77 5.88 -66.12
N ALA A 407 23.47 6.89 -66.62
CA ALA A 407 23.25 7.46 -67.95
C ALA A 407 24.55 7.53 -68.76
N THR A 408 24.44 7.57 -70.09
CA THR A 408 25.57 7.77 -71.00
C THR A 408 25.31 8.87 -72.02
N ALA A 409 26.31 9.71 -72.22
CA ALA A 409 26.35 10.74 -73.26
C ALA A 409 26.94 10.22 -74.59
N LYS A 410 27.29 8.92 -74.68
CA LYS A 410 27.85 8.29 -75.90
C LYS A 410 26.97 8.46 -77.15
N PHE A 411 25.66 8.64 -76.95
CA PHE A 411 24.67 8.82 -78.02
C PHE A 411 24.16 10.28 -78.12
N GLY A 412 24.86 11.22 -77.49
CA GLY A 412 24.52 12.64 -77.42
C GLY A 412 24.52 13.15 -75.98
N ALA A 413 25.05 14.36 -75.77
CA ALA A 413 25.06 15.03 -74.47
C ALA A 413 23.63 15.25 -73.94
N ILE A 414 23.43 14.93 -72.66
CA ILE A 414 22.17 15.08 -71.93
C ILE A 414 22.15 16.48 -71.29
N SER A 415 21.05 17.20 -71.52
CA SER A 415 20.72 18.49 -70.92
C SER A 415 19.47 18.35 -70.03
N VAL A 416 19.33 19.24 -69.05
CA VAL A 416 18.16 19.28 -68.18
C VAL A 416 16.87 19.42 -69.02
N GLY A 417 15.89 18.55 -68.75
CA GLY A 417 14.62 18.48 -69.47
C GLY A 417 14.58 17.53 -70.68
N ASP A 418 15.72 16.99 -71.13
CA ASP A 418 15.78 15.96 -72.17
C ASP A 418 15.00 14.70 -71.76
N LEU A 419 14.30 14.09 -72.71
CA LEU A 419 13.70 12.76 -72.55
C LEU A 419 14.81 11.70 -72.54
N LEU A 420 14.75 10.77 -71.58
CA LEU A 420 15.68 9.65 -71.46
C LEU A 420 15.02 8.32 -71.79
N VAL A 421 15.78 7.46 -72.47
CA VAL A 421 15.36 6.14 -72.98
C VAL A 421 16.45 5.10 -72.68
N SER A 422 16.17 3.81 -72.83
CA SER A 422 17.17 2.75 -72.62
C SER A 422 18.33 2.82 -73.62
N SER A 423 19.53 2.45 -73.15
CA SER A 423 20.78 2.41 -73.90
C SER A 423 21.11 0.97 -74.37
N PRO A 424 21.90 0.80 -75.46
CA PRO A 424 22.59 -0.45 -75.76
C PRO A 424 23.63 -0.88 -74.70
N ILE A 425 23.99 0.00 -73.75
CA ILE A 425 24.83 -0.34 -72.60
C ILE A 425 23.92 -0.88 -71.49
N PRO A 426 24.05 -2.16 -71.06
CA PRO A 426 23.12 -2.77 -70.10
C PRO A 426 22.97 -1.99 -68.80
N GLY A 427 21.74 -1.60 -68.48
CA GLY A 427 21.41 -0.86 -67.26
C GLY A 427 21.54 0.66 -67.37
N TYR A 428 21.89 1.21 -68.53
CA TYR A 428 22.06 2.65 -68.72
C TYR A 428 20.89 3.30 -69.46
N ALA A 429 20.62 4.56 -69.12
CA ALA A 429 19.83 5.48 -69.92
C ALA A 429 20.70 6.21 -70.96
N MET A 430 20.08 6.71 -72.02
CA MET A 430 20.67 7.65 -72.98
C MET A 430 19.65 8.71 -73.39
N LYS A 431 20.12 9.79 -74.02
CA LYS A 431 19.25 10.81 -74.62
C LYS A 431 18.34 10.20 -75.70
N CYS A 432 17.05 10.53 -75.64
CA CYS A 432 16.12 10.29 -76.73
C CYS A 432 16.59 11.05 -78.00
N PRO A 433 16.86 10.35 -79.13
CA PRO A 433 17.39 11.01 -80.33
C PRO A 433 16.34 11.87 -81.07
N GLU A 434 15.06 11.51 -80.96
CA GLU A 434 13.94 12.24 -81.56
C GLU A 434 12.66 11.93 -80.78
N ALA A 435 11.97 12.95 -80.23
CA ALA A 435 10.86 12.76 -79.29
C ALA A 435 9.69 11.92 -79.84
N SER A 436 9.43 12.01 -81.14
CA SER A 436 8.44 11.23 -81.90
C SER A 436 8.69 9.72 -81.84
N ARG A 437 9.97 9.30 -81.74
CA ARG A 437 10.43 7.91 -81.84
C ARG A 437 10.62 7.22 -80.48
N CYS A 438 10.44 7.95 -79.39
CA CYS A 438 10.69 7.48 -78.02
C CYS A 438 9.41 7.05 -77.28
N ILE A 439 8.23 7.18 -77.90
CA ILE A 439 6.93 6.83 -77.31
C ILE A 439 6.91 5.36 -76.85
N GLY A 440 6.53 5.11 -75.59
CA GLY A 440 6.56 3.78 -74.97
C GLY A 440 7.95 3.29 -74.56
N ALA A 441 9.01 4.08 -74.78
CA ALA A 441 10.38 3.80 -74.34
C ALA A 441 10.95 4.91 -73.42
N VAL A 442 10.12 5.89 -73.01
CA VAL A 442 10.53 6.98 -72.10
C VAL A 442 10.60 6.47 -70.66
N ILE A 443 11.78 6.61 -70.06
CA ILE A 443 12.01 6.38 -68.63
C ILE A 443 11.60 7.61 -67.81
N GLY A 444 11.92 8.80 -68.32
CA GLY A 444 11.73 10.05 -67.61
C GLY A 444 12.38 11.24 -68.30
N LYS A 445 12.60 12.32 -67.53
CA LYS A 445 13.36 13.50 -67.95
C LYS A 445 14.57 13.77 -67.07
N ALA A 446 15.69 14.09 -67.69
CA ALA A 446 16.90 14.50 -66.97
C ALA A 446 16.64 15.75 -66.11
N LEU A 447 17.04 15.71 -64.84
CA LEU A 447 17.08 16.87 -63.94
C LEU A 447 18.49 17.45 -63.84
N GLU A 448 19.51 16.63 -64.12
CA GLU A 448 20.92 17.02 -64.21
C GLU A 448 21.49 16.72 -65.61
N PRO A 449 22.48 17.50 -66.08
CA PRO A 449 23.14 17.28 -67.37
C PRO A 449 24.23 16.20 -67.30
N LEU A 450 24.53 15.56 -68.44
CA LEU A 450 25.72 14.74 -68.63
C LEU A 450 26.33 15.07 -70.00
N THR A 451 27.48 15.75 -70.00
CA THR A 451 28.14 16.25 -71.22
C THR A 451 28.87 15.16 -72.00
N GLU A 452 29.54 14.23 -71.30
CA GLU A 452 30.35 13.18 -71.91
C GLU A 452 30.38 11.89 -71.05
N GLY A 453 30.86 10.79 -71.64
CA GLY A 453 31.10 9.53 -70.93
C GLY A 453 29.84 8.87 -70.33
N THR A 454 29.92 8.54 -69.04
CA THR A 454 28.93 7.80 -68.24
C THR A 454 28.92 8.32 -66.81
N GLY A 455 27.74 8.46 -66.20
CA GLY A 455 27.61 8.90 -64.81
C GLY A 455 26.24 8.53 -64.21
N LEU A 456 26.06 8.81 -62.92
CA LEU A 456 24.75 8.90 -62.30
C LEU A 456 24.26 10.35 -62.45
N ILE A 457 23.00 10.53 -62.87
CA ILE A 457 22.31 11.83 -62.92
C ILE A 457 20.91 11.69 -62.31
N GLU A 458 20.42 12.72 -61.64
CA GLU A 458 19.02 12.79 -61.21
C GLU A 458 18.07 12.88 -62.41
N VAL A 459 16.97 12.12 -62.34
CA VAL A 459 15.95 12.00 -63.39
C VAL A 459 14.57 12.00 -62.74
N GLN A 460 13.67 12.81 -63.27
CA GLN A 460 12.24 12.67 -63.01
C GLN A 460 11.73 11.46 -63.79
N VAL A 461 11.74 10.29 -63.16
CA VAL A 461 11.14 9.06 -63.67
C VAL A 461 9.63 9.27 -63.82
N MET A 462 9.13 8.92 -65.00
CA MET A 462 7.71 8.96 -65.38
C MET A 462 7.50 8.13 -66.65
N LEU A 463 7.20 6.85 -66.48
CA LEU A 463 6.96 5.91 -67.57
C LEU A 463 5.73 6.32 -68.38
N ARG A 464 5.87 6.43 -69.71
CA ARG A 464 4.84 6.92 -70.66
C ARG A 464 4.98 6.36 -72.08
#